data_AF-A0AAW2GJE5-F1
#
_entry.id   AF-A0AAW2GJE5-F1
#
_cell.length_a   1.000
_cell.length_b   1.000
_cell.length_c   1.000
_cell.angle_alpha   90.00
_cell.angle_beta   90.00
_cell.angle_gamma   90.00
#
_symmetry.space_group_name_H-M   'P 1'
#
loop_
_entity.id
_entity.type
_entity.pdbx_description
1 polymer ?
#
loop_
_entity_poly.entity_id
_entity_poly.type
_entity_poly.pdbx_seq_one_letter_code
_entity_poly.pdbx_strand_id
1 'polypeptide(L)'
;MPSLRTFRIEFDRPGATYAPGDIVTGDVIIDLAREKTVRALKLSIKGEANVSWERRRSTKDSQGRSHTQVDHFRASEQYFNLTYYLLGSTAGNVHKINLLEINLSHLKVCLKKLL
;
A
#
# COMPACT_ATOMS: atom_id res chain seq x y z
N MET A 1 15.26 -9.61 24.47
CA MET A 1 13.84 -10.04 24.43
C MET A 1 13.05 -9.07 23.57
N PRO A 2 12.17 -9.53 22.66
CA PRO A 2 11.40 -8.64 21.80
C PRO A 2 10.42 -7.82 22.66
N SER A 3 10.48 -6.51 22.51
CA SER A 3 9.72 -5.53 23.31
C SER A 3 8.46 -5.02 22.60
N LEU A 4 8.11 -5.62 21.46
CA LEU A 4 6.91 -5.34 20.68
C LEU A 4 5.92 -6.49 20.87
N ARG A 5 4.72 -6.19 21.38
CA ARG A 5 3.65 -7.17 21.58
C ARG A 5 2.68 -7.18 20.41
N THR A 6 2.28 -6.00 19.94
CA THR A 6 1.34 -5.87 18.82
C THR A 6 1.71 -4.68 17.97
N PHE A 7 1.60 -4.85 16.65
CA PHE A 7 1.69 -3.79 15.65
C PHE A 7 0.77 -4.18 14.50
N ARG A 8 -0.42 -3.58 14.44
CA ARG A 8 -1.42 -3.91 13.41
C ARG A 8 -2.28 -2.71 13.05
N ILE A 9 -2.92 -2.82 11.90
CA ILE A 9 -3.92 -1.88 11.42
C ILE A 9 -5.25 -2.63 11.41
N GLU A 10 -6.28 -2.05 12.01
CA GLU A 10 -7.65 -2.55 11.97
C GLU A 10 -8.51 -1.57 11.19
N PHE A 11 -9.25 -2.04 10.19
CA PHE A 11 -10.21 -1.21 9.47
C PHE A 11 -11.58 -1.35 10.12
N ASP A 12 -12.34 -0.26 10.18
CA ASP A 12 -13.70 -0.26 10.76
C ASP A 12 -14.64 -1.21 9.99
N ARG A 13 -14.40 -1.37 8.69
CA ARG A 13 -15.13 -2.29 7.80
C ARG A 13 -14.18 -3.38 7.28
N PRO A 14 -13.91 -4.45 8.07
CA PRO A 14 -13.02 -5.52 7.65
C PRO A 14 -13.62 -6.30 6.47
N GLY A 15 -12.81 -6.55 5.44
CA GLY A 15 -13.23 -7.28 4.24
C GLY A 15 -14.12 -6.48 3.28
N ALA A 16 -14.32 -5.19 3.51
CA ALA A 16 -15.12 -4.36 2.61
C ALA A 16 -14.39 -4.08 1.29
N THR A 17 -15.19 -3.99 0.22
CA THR A 17 -14.77 -3.35 -1.03
C THR A 17 -15.06 -1.85 -0.95
N TYR A 18 -14.09 -1.04 -1.36
CA TYR A 18 -14.19 0.42 -1.39
C TYR A 18 -14.20 0.92 -2.83
N ALA A 19 -15.06 1.90 -3.11
CA ALA A 19 -15.17 2.58 -4.38
C ALA A 19 -14.44 3.93 -4.36
N PRO A 20 -14.14 4.52 -5.54
CA PRO A 20 -13.67 5.89 -5.64
C PRO A 20 -14.55 6.87 -4.88
N GLY A 21 -13.96 7.61 -3.94
CA GLY A 21 -14.66 8.58 -3.10
C GLY A 21 -15.06 8.04 -1.72
N ASP A 22 -14.96 6.74 -1.49
CA ASP A 22 -15.18 6.17 -0.16
C ASP A 22 -14.13 6.64 0.85
N ILE A 23 -14.55 6.76 2.10
CA ILE A 23 -13.67 7.07 3.22
C ILE A 23 -13.26 5.75 3.87
N VAL A 24 -11.95 5.54 4.01
CA VAL A 24 -11.39 4.37 4.69
C VAL A 24 -11.00 4.80 6.09
N THR A 25 -11.61 4.18 7.09
CA THR A 25 -11.37 4.48 8.51
C THR A 25 -10.92 3.23 9.25
N GLY A 26 -10.26 3.42 10.38
CA GLY A 26 -9.66 2.36 11.17
C GLY A 26 -8.70 2.89 12.23
N ASP A 27 -7.97 1.98 12.86
CA ASP A 27 -7.02 2.27 13.94
C ASP A 27 -5.66 1.62 13.68
N VAL A 28 -4.60 2.32 14.06
CA VAL A 28 -3.25 1.73 14.17
C VAL A 28 -2.97 1.43 15.64
N ILE A 29 -2.79 0.14 15.95
CA ILE A 29 -2.63 -0.36 17.31
C ILE A 29 -1.20 -0.82 17.52
N ILE A 30 -0.54 -0.20 18.51
CA ILE A 30 0.83 -0.55 18.91
C ILE A 30 0.87 -0.80 20.41
N ASP A 31 1.21 -2.03 20.78
CA ASP A 31 1.45 -2.45 22.16
C ASP A 31 2.92 -2.86 22.33
N LEU A 32 3.60 -2.23 23.28
CA LEU A 32 4.99 -2.51 23.62
C LEU A 32 5.07 -3.10 25.03
N ALA A 33 5.91 -4.12 25.21
CA ALA A 33 6.13 -4.70 26.53
C ALA A 33 6.90 -3.76 27.49
N ARG A 34 7.55 -2.73 26.94
CA ARG A 34 8.31 -1.70 27.65
C ARG A 34 8.28 -0.42 26.82
N GLU A 35 8.38 0.72 27.52
CA GLU A 35 8.52 2.03 26.91
C GLU A 35 9.65 2.05 25.87
N LYS A 36 9.36 2.58 24.68
CA LYS A 36 10.35 2.81 23.64
C LYS A 36 10.36 4.25 23.19
N THR A 37 11.55 4.66 22.83
CA THR A 37 11.86 5.97 22.26
C THR A 37 11.82 5.85 20.73
N VAL A 38 10.85 6.48 20.07
CA VAL A 38 10.68 6.47 18.61
C VAL A 38 10.77 7.88 18.04
N ARG A 39 11.35 8.01 16.84
CA ARG A 39 11.44 9.31 16.15
C ARG A 39 10.12 9.68 15.48
N ALA A 40 9.51 8.73 14.80
CA ALA A 40 8.24 8.92 14.12
C ALA A 40 7.52 7.59 13.92
N LEU A 41 6.20 7.66 13.88
CA LEU A 41 5.33 6.62 13.37
C LEU A 41 4.73 7.11 12.06
N LYS A 42 4.96 6.38 10.98
CA LYS A 42 4.49 6.72 9.63
C LYS A 42 3.54 5.67 9.11
N LEU A 43 2.45 6.11 8.49
CA LEU A 43 1.51 5.27 7.76
C LEU A 43 1.60 5.63 6.28
N SER A 44 2.05 4.68 5.46
CA SER A 44 2.11 4.82 4.01
C SER A 44 1.08 3.91 3.35
N ILE A 45 0.31 4.48 2.43
CA ILE A 45 -0.79 3.81 1.75
C ILE A 45 -0.60 4.00 0.26
N LYS A 46 -0.55 2.88 -0.45
CA LYS A 46 -0.28 2.83 -1.89
C LYS A 46 -1.40 2.05 -2.58
N GLY A 47 -1.92 2.61 -3.67
CA GLY A 47 -2.79 1.91 -4.61
C GLY A 47 -2.08 1.79 -5.94
N GLU A 48 -1.86 0.57 -6.42
CA GLU A 48 -1.22 0.31 -7.70
C GLU A 48 -1.86 -0.86 -8.44
N ALA A 49 -1.83 -0.79 -9.77
CA ALA A 49 -2.15 -1.90 -10.64
C ALA A 49 -0.88 -2.38 -11.32
N ASN A 50 -0.72 -3.70 -11.39
CA ASN A 50 0.35 -4.36 -12.14
C ASN A 50 -0.31 -5.32 -13.12
N VAL A 51 -0.03 -5.16 -14.41
CA VAL A 51 -0.59 -5.99 -15.48
C VAL A 51 0.53 -6.66 -16.27
N SER A 52 0.26 -7.87 -16.75
CA SER A 52 1.15 -8.64 -17.61
C SER A 52 0.32 -9.27 -18.72
N TRP A 53 0.76 -9.17 -19.96
CA TRP A 53 0.08 -9.77 -21.11
C TRP A 53 1.08 -10.27 -22.15
N GLU A 54 0.63 -11.16 -23.02
CA GLU A 54 1.45 -11.77 -24.06
C GLU A 54 0.85 -11.51 -25.43
N ARG A 55 1.71 -11.30 -26.43
CA ARG A 55 1.31 -11.24 -27.83
C ARG A 55 1.97 -12.40 -28.57
N ARG A 56 1.15 -13.26 -29.17
CA ARG A 56 1.64 -14.33 -30.05
C ARG A 56 1.63 -13.82 -31.49
N ARG A 57 2.74 -13.98 -32.19
CA ARG A 57 2.88 -13.65 -33.62
C ARG A 57 3.34 -14.89 -34.36
N SER A 58 2.54 -15.34 -35.32
CA SER A 58 3.00 -16.34 -36.29
C SER A 58 3.55 -15.66 -37.53
N THR A 59 4.79 -15.95 -37.88
CA THR A 59 5.43 -15.50 -39.12
C THR A 59 5.77 -16.70 -39.99
N LYS A 60 5.64 -16.55 -41.31
CA LYS A 60 6.11 -17.56 -42.27
C LYS A 60 7.46 -17.12 -42.81
N ASP A 61 8.43 -18.03 -42.81
CA ASP A 61 9.69 -17.79 -43.50
C ASP A 61 9.53 -17.93 -45.03
N SER A 62 10.57 -17.56 -45.76
CA SER A 62 10.63 -17.69 -47.23
C SER A 62 10.54 -19.14 -47.72
N GLN A 63 10.60 -20.12 -46.83
CA GLN A 63 10.47 -21.56 -47.10
C GLN A 63 9.08 -22.10 -46.70
N GLY A 64 8.16 -21.23 -46.26
CA GLY A 64 6.78 -21.58 -45.91
C GLY A 64 6.60 -22.18 -44.51
N ARG A 65 7.64 -22.26 -43.69
CA ARG A 65 7.55 -22.78 -42.31
C ARG A 65 6.99 -21.70 -41.39
N SER A 66 6.10 -22.10 -40.50
CA SER A 66 5.48 -21.21 -39.52
C SER A 66 6.30 -21.17 -38.24
N HIS A 67 6.71 -19.98 -37.83
CA HIS A 67 7.36 -19.71 -36.55
C HIS A 67 6.40 -18.96 -35.66
N THR A 68 6.26 -19.37 -34.40
CA THR A 68 5.45 -18.63 -33.42
C THR A 68 6.37 -17.96 -32.43
N GLN A 69 6.34 -16.63 -32.39
CA GLN A 69 7.01 -15.81 -31.41
C GLN A 69 6.00 -15.38 -30.35
N VAL A 70 6.40 -15.46 -29.07
CA VAL A 70 5.61 -14.96 -27.94
C VAL A 70 6.35 -13.78 -27.33
N ASP A 71 5.77 -12.59 -27.42
CA ASP A 71 6.28 -11.39 -26.79
C ASP A 71 5.58 -11.19 -25.44
N HIS A 72 6.33 -11.00 -24.37
CA HIS A 72 5.80 -10.73 -23.04
C HIS A 72 5.88 -9.24 -22.71
N PHE A 73 4.77 -8.67 -22.24
CA PHE A 73 4.67 -7.26 -21.86
C PHE A 73 4.22 -7.13 -20.41
N ARG A 74 4.65 -6.05 -19.77
CA ARG A 74 4.22 -5.67 -18.42
C ARG A 74 4.00 -4.16 -18.36
N ALA A 75 3.05 -3.74 -17.55
CA ALA A 75 2.85 -2.34 -17.20
C ALA A 75 2.44 -2.22 -15.74
N SER A 76 2.83 -1.12 -15.10
CA SER A 76 2.44 -0.77 -13.74
C SER A 76 1.93 0.65 -13.71
N GLU A 77 0.90 0.90 -12.91
CA GLU A 77 0.28 2.21 -12.73
C GLU A 77 0.07 2.46 -11.24
N GLN A 78 0.55 3.60 -10.74
CA GLN A 78 0.35 3.99 -9.34
C GLN A 78 -0.76 5.04 -9.25
N TYR A 79 -1.90 4.67 -8.68
CA TYR A 79 -3.07 5.55 -8.53
C TYR A 79 -2.88 6.59 -7.44
N PHE A 80 -2.31 6.19 -6.30
CA PHE A 80 -2.01 7.09 -5.20
C PHE A 80 -0.88 6.53 -4.33
N ASN A 81 -0.18 7.46 -3.68
CA ASN A 81 0.82 7.17 -2.66
C ASN A 81 0.74 8.28 -1.60
N LEU A 82 0.12 7.95 -0.47
CA LEU A 82 -0.14 8.86 0.63
C LEU A 82 0.72 8.45 1.82
N THR A 83 1.34 9.40 2.50
CA THR A 83 2.11 9.15 3.71
C THR A 83 1.68 10.12 4.81
N TYR A 84 1.29 9.57 5.94
CA TYR A 84 0.86 10.30 7.13
C TYR A 84 1.85 10.04 8.27
N TYR A 85 2.18 11.09 9.02
CA TYR A 85 2.94 10.98 10.26
C TYR A 85 1.94 10.91 11.40
N LEU A 86 1.74 9.71 11.94
CA LEU A 86 0.83 9.48 13.06
C LEU A 86 1.43 9.95 14.38
N LEU A 87 2.76 9.87 14.51
CA LEU A 87 3.53 10.45 15.61
C LEU A 87 4.85 11.00 15.10
N GLY A 88 5.32 12.06 15.76
CA GLY A 88 6.55 12.75 15.38
C GLY A 88 6.45 13.46 14.03
N SER A 89 7.57 14.01 13.59
CA SER A 89 7.70 14.63 12.27
C SER A 89 9.12 14.40 11.74
N THR A 90 9.39 14.83 10.52
CA THR A 90 10.76 14.90 10.00
C THR A 90 11.68 15.81 10.83
N ALA A 91 11.11 16.74 11.61
CA ALA A 91 11.84 17.60 12.53
C ALA A 91 12.03 16.90 13.89
N GLY A 92 12.97 15.94 13.93
CA GLY A 92 13.86 15.58 15.06
C GLY A 92 13.32 15.22 16.44
N ASN A 93 12.08 15.52 16.80
CA ASN A 93 11.55 15.32 18.14
C ASN A 93 11.28 13.84 18.40
N VAL A 94 11.76 13.37 19.54
CA VAL A 94 11.74 11.96 19.89
C VAL A 94 10.65 11.72 20.92
N HIS A 95 9.80 10.74 20.67
CA HIS A 95 8.61 10.45 21.47
C HIS A 95 8.78 9.15 22.23
N LYS A 96 8.34 9.14 23.49
CA LYS A 96 8.26 7.92 24.29
C LYS A 96 6.88 7.31 24.16
N ILE A 97 6.83 6.01 23.86
CA ILE A 97 5.59 5.30 23.56
C ILE A 97 5.57 3.97 24.32
N ASN A 98 4.41 3.57 24.82
CA ASN A 98 4.22 2.29 25.52
C ASN A 98 2.96 1.58 25.01
N LEU A 99 1.84 2.32 24.96
CA LEU A 99 0.61 1.93 24.27
C LEU A 99 0.12 3.12 23.45
N LEU A 100 -0.29 2.87 22.20
CA LEU A 100 -0.82 3.89 21.31
C LEU A 100 -1.94 3.32 20.45
N GLU A 101 -3.07 4.01 20.49
CA GLU A 101 -4.17 3.85 19.53
C GLU A 101 -4.34 5.17 18.80
N ILE A 102 -4.22 5.14 17.48
CA ILE A 102 -4.37 6.34 16.65
C ILE A 102 -5.48 6.07 15.65
N ASN A 103 -6.54 6.86 15.79
CA ASN A 103 -7.70 6.79 14.94
C ASN A 103 -7.45 7.47 13.58
N LEU A 104 -7.83 6.78 12.50
CA LEU A 104 -7.62 7.20 11.11
C LEU A 104 -8.86 7.90 10.50
N SER A 105 -9.71 8.55 11.31
CA SER A 105 -11.03 9.10 10.92
C SER A 105 -11.07 10.01 9.69
N HIS A 106 -9.96 10.57 9.22
CA HIS A 106 -9.94 11.53 8.11
C HIS A 106 -9.22 11.03 6.84
N LEU A 107 -8.96 9.73 6.72
CA LEU A 107 -8.21 9.20 5.59
C LEU A 107 -9.11 9.02 4.35
N LYS A 108 -9.27 10.10 3.59
CA LYS A 108 -10.01 10.11 2.32
C LYS A 108 -9.16 9.49 1.20
N VAL A 109 -9.49 8.27 0.78
CA VAL A 109 -8.88 7.65 -0.41
C VAL A 109 -9.69 8.08 -1.63
N CYS A 110 -9.32 9.21 -2.24
CA CYS A 110 -9.89 9.62 -3.51
C CYS A 110 -9.14 8.91 -4.65
N LEU A 111 -9.60 7.71 -5.02
CA LEU A 111 -9.14 7.04 -6.24
C LEU A 111 -9.59 7.88 -7.44
N LYS A 112 -8.67 8.60 -8.09
CA LYS A 112 -8.97 9.27 -9.36
C LYS A 112 -9.25 8.19 -10.40
N LYS A 113 -10.46 8.19 -10.96
CA LYS A 113 -10.82 7.33 -12.09
C LYS A 113 -9.92 7.69 -13.27
N LEU A 114 -8.96 6.81 -13.60
CA LEU A 114 -8.29 6.86 -14.90
C LEU A 114 -9.27 6.26 -15.91
N LEU A 115 -9.90 7.15 -16.68
CA LEU A 115 -10.60 6.84 -17.92
C LEU A 115 -9.56 6.64 -19.04
#